data_AF-M0HZ66-F1
#
_entry.id   AF-M0HZ66-F1
#
_cell.length_a   1.000
_cell.length_b   1.000
_cell.length_c   1.000
_cell.angle_alpha   90.00
_cell.angle_beta   90.00
_cell.angle_gamma   90.00
#
_symmetry.space_group_name_H-M   'P 1'
#
loop_
_entity.id
_entity.type
_entity.pdbx_description
1 polymer ?
#
loop_
_entity_poly.entity_id
_entity_poly.type
_entity_poly.pdbx_seq_one_letter_code
_entity_poly.pdbx_strand_id
1 'polypeptide(L)'
;MEAVTSRRDEALATLQDENVYSEAAFLESRPDGEYVCFYMEAEDLEAAAAAFEASPHDIDRQFKQLLSEVVAEEQPDEEIEPLYHLVNPDRP
;
A
#
# COMPACT_ATOMS: atom_id res chain seq x y z
N MET A 1 -8.64 -11.32 11.63
CA MET A 1 -8.09 -9.99 11.34
C MET A 1 -9.23 -9.17 10.75
N GLU A 2 -9.51 -8.01 11.32
CA GLU A 2 -10.52 -7.11 10.77
C GLU A 2 -10.01 -6.51 9.47
N ALA A 3 -10.85 -6.46 8.43
CA ALA A 3 -10.45 -5.90 7.15
C ALA A 3 -10.15 -4.39 7.31
N VAL A 4 -9.20 -3.85 6.54
CA VAL A 4 -8.90 -2.40 6.51
C VAL A 4 -10.18 -1.56 6.33
N THR A 5 -11.15 -2.09 5.58
CA THR A 5 -12.47 -1.48 5.36
C THR A 5 -13.30 -1.28 6.63
N SER A 6 -13.06 -2.05 7.69
CA SER A 6 -13.72 -1.88 8.99
C SER A 6 -13.04 -0.85 9.89
N ARG A 7 -11.78 -0.48 9.61
CA ARG A 7 -11.01 0.61 10.26
C ARG A 7 -10.75 1.78 9.29
N ARG A 8 -11.71 2.02 8.38
CA ARG A 8 -11.55 2.96 7.26
C ARG A 8 -11.06 4.35 7.67
N ASP A 9 -11.59 4.91 8.76
CA ASP A 9 -11.23 6.26 9.17
C ASP A 9 -9.78 6.36 9.66
N GLU A 10 -9.28 5.31 10.33
CA GLU A 10 -7.88 5.23 10.75
C GLU A 10 -6.96 5.03 9.55
N ALA A 11 -7.33 4.13 8.62
CA ALA A 11 -6.60 3.94 7.37
C ALA A 11 -6.53 5.23 6.52
N LEU A 12 -7.62 6.01 6.48
CA LEU A 12 -7.60 7.31 5.79
C LEU A 12 -6.72 8.33 6.51
N ALA A 13 -6.60 8.26 7.83
CA ALA A 13 -5.71 9.14 8.58
C ALA A 13 -4.23 8.82 8.30
N THR A 14 -3.85 7.54 8.16
CA THR A 14 -2.48 7.17 7.82
C THR A 14 -2.10 7.64 6.42
N LEU A 15 -2.97 7.41 5.42
CA LEU A 15 -2.76 7.91 4.06
C LEU A 15 -2.66 9.44 4.00
N GLN A 16 -3.39 10.17 4.86
CA GLN A 16 -3.26 11.62 4.96
C GLN A 16 -1.91 12.06 5.54
N ASP A 17 -1.44 11.40 6.59
CA ASP A 17 -0.13 11.71 7.19
C ASP A 17 1.03 11.41 6.22
N GLU A 18 0.83 10.47 5.30
CA GLU A 18 1.80 10.04 4.28
C GLU A 18 1.73 10.84 2.96
N ASN A 19 0.76 11.76 2.82
CA ASN A 19 0.43 12.44 1.56
C ASN A 19 0.14 11.47 0.39
N VAL A 20 -0.54 10.35 0.68
CA VAL A 20 -1.01 9.38 -0.31
C VAL A 20 -2.41 9.78 -0.80
N TYR A 21 -2.55 9.95 -2.11
CA TYR A 21 -3.79 10.34 -2.79
C TYR A 21 -4.67 9.15 -3.14
N SER A 22 -4.04 8.03 -3.49
CA SER A 22 -4.67 6.81 -3.95
C SER A 22 -3.86 5.62 -3.47
N GLU A 23 -4.51 4.65 -2.83
CA GLU A 23 -3.94 3.32 -2.62
C GLU A 23 -4.97 2.27 -3.05
N ALA A 24 -4.50 1.25 -3.76
CA ALA A 24 -5.25 0.05 -4.01
C ALA A 24 -4.36 -1.18 -3.85
N ALA A 25 -4.86 -2.19 -3.16
CA ALA A 25 -4.21 -3.48 -3.00
C ALA A 25 -4.95 -4.55 -3.80
N PHE A 26 -4.21 -5.40 -4.49
CA PHE A 26 -4.73 -6.50 -5.29
C PHE A 26 -4.07 -7.80 -4.86
N LEU A 27 -4.84 -8.87 -4.81
CA LEU A 27 -4.31 -10.24 -4.71
C LEU A 27 -4.35 -10.86 -6.10
N GLU A 28 -3.18 -11.13 -6.65
CA GLU A 28 -3.03 -11.81 -7.93
C GLU A 28 -2.69 -13.28 -7.72
N SER A 29 -3.50 -14.17 -8.28
CA SER A 29 -3.23 -15.61 -8.26
C SER A 29 -2.63 -16.04 -9.59
N ARG A 30 -1.44 -16.63 -9.54
CA ARG A 30 -0.71 -17.17 -10.70
C ARG A 30 -0.39 -18.66 -10.49
N PRO A 31 -0.01 -19.40 -11.54
CA PRO A 31 0.36 -20.81 -11.40
C PRO A 31 1.56 -21.07 -10.46
N ASP A 32 2.42 -20.08 -10.26
CA ASP A 32 3.63 -20.11 -9.44
C ASP A 32 3.44 -19.54 -8.03
N GLY A 33 2.34 -18.84 -7.75
CA GLY A 33 2.08 -18.33 -6.40
C GLY A 33 0.94 -17.32 -6.31
N GLU A 34 0.78 -16.78 -5.10
CA GLU A 34 -0.10 -15.65 -4.80
C GLU A 34 0.76 -14.41 -4.52
N TYR A 35 0.38 -13.29 -5.13
CA TYR A 35 1.13 -12.04 -5.07
C TYR A 35 0.22 -10.92 -4.58
N VAL A 36 0.71 -10.12 -3.64
CA VAL A 36 0.04 -8.87 -3.26
C VAL A 36 0.67 -7.72 -4.04
N CYS A 37 -0.16 -7.00 -4.80
CA CYS A 37 0.27 -5.86 -5.60
C CYS A 37 -0.34 -4.58 -5.02
N PHE A 38 0.48 -3.56 -4.79
CA PHE A 38 0.03 -2.25 -4.36
C PHE A 38 0.18 -1.26 -5.52
N TYR A 39 -0.90 -0.54 -5.79
CA TYR A 39 -0.87 0.68 -6.58
C TYR A 39 -0.95 1.86 -5.61
N MET A 40 0.03 2.75 -5.67
CA MET A 40 0.10 3.94 -4.82
C MET A 40 0.34 5.19 -5.66
N GLU A 41 -0.38 6.24 -5.32
CA GLU A 41 -0.19 7.60 -5.83
C GLU A 41 0.01 8.52 -4.62
N ALA A 42 1.13 9.23 -4.58
CA ALA A 42 1.49 10.12 -3.49
C ALA A 42 2.25 11.34 -4.02
N GLU A 43 2.32 12.41 -3.23
CA GLU A 43 3.13 13.59 -3.56
C GLU A 43 4.62 13.23 -3.75
N ASP A 44 5.13 12.36 -2.88
CA ASP A 44 6.49 11.81 -2.91
C ASP A 44 6.48 10.40 -2.30
N LEU A 45 6.78 9.37 -3.11
CA LEU A 45 6.76 7.97 -2.66
C LEU A 45 7.85 7.65 -1.63
N GLU A 46 9.03 8.29 -1.71
CA GLU A 46 10.09 8.08 -0.73
C GLU A 46 9.70 8.70 0.62
N ALA A 47 9.09 9.89 0.59
CA ALA A 47 8.57 10.53 1.80
C ALA A 47 7.41 9.74 2.41
N ALA A 48 6.49 9.23 1.60
CA ALA A 48 5.38 8.38 2.05
C ALA A 48 5.90 7.10 2.73
N ALA A 49 6.89 6.43 2.13
CA ALA A 49 7.50 5.25 2.73
C ALA A 49 8.16 5.58 4.09
N ALA A 50 8.85 6.71 4.21
CA ALA A 50 9.45 7.14 5.47
C ALA A 50 8.39 7.48 6.54
N ALA A 51 7.28 8.10 6.15
CA ALA A 51 6.15 8.41 7.02
C ALA A 51 5.46 7.13 7.51
N PHE A 52 5.18 6.18 6.60
CA PHE A 52 4.67 4.85 6.95
C PHE A 52 5.61 4.16 7.94
N GLU A 53 6.93 4.18 7.69
CA GLU A 53 7.92 3.59 8.59
C GLU A 53 7.91 4.19 10.00
N ALA A 54 7.75 5.51 10.11
CA ALA A 54 7.67 6.23 11.37
C ALA A 54 6.28 6.29 12.01
N SER A 55 5.26 5.68 11.39
CA SER A 55 3.86 5.86 11.77
C SER A 55 3.56 5.49 13.24
N PRO A 56 2.86 6.36 13.99
CA PRO A 56 2.41 6.07 15.33
C PRO A 56 1.10 5.26 15.38
N HIS A 57 0.44 5.05 14.24
CA HIS A 57 -0.88 4.44 14.16
C HIS A 57 -0.84 2.92 14.41
N ASP A 58 -1.85 2.40 15.10
CA ASP A 58 -1.93 0.98 15.42
C ASP A 58 -2.15 0.13 14.16
N ILE A 59 -2.92 0.66 13.20
CA ILE A 59 -3.17 -0.03 11.93
C ILE A 59 -1.88 -0.30 11.15
N ASP A 60 -0.96 0.66 11.05
CA ASP A 60 0.31 0.50 10.30
C ASP A 60 1.25 -0.47 11.00
N ARG A 61 1.32 -0.42 12.34
CA ARG A 61 2.08 -1.41 13.12
C ARG A 61 1.59 -2.83 12.86
N GLN A 62 0.27 -3.04 12.88
CA GLN A 62 -0.34 -4.34 12.60
C GLN A 62 -0.14 -4.77 11.15
N PHE A 63 -0.21 -3.82 10.22
CA PHE A 63 -0.03 -4.09 8.80
C PHE A 63 1.40 -4.49 8.47
N LYS A 64 2.41 -3.80 9.01
CA LYS A 64 3.83 -4.20 8.89
C LYS A 64 4.09 -5.59 9.46
N GLN A 65 3.54 -5.86 10.64
CA GLN A 65 3.67 -7.19 11.24
C GLN A 65 3.05 -8.26 10.35
N LEU A 66 1.82 -8.04 9.87
CA LEU A 66 1.15 -8.95 8.94
C LEU A 66 2.00 -9.19 7.70
N LEU A 67 2.45 -8.13 7.02
CA LEU A 67 3.27 -8.26 5.82
C LEU A 67 4.52 -9.10 6.11
N SER A 68 5.23 -8.82 7.22
CA SER A 68 6.41 -9.60 7.61
C SER A 68 6.14 -11.08 7.89
N GLU A 69 4.91 -11.44 8.26
CA GLU A 69 4.52 -12.83 8.55
C GLU A 69 4.05 -13.59 7.29
N VAL A 70 3.55 -12.89 6.27
CA VAL A 70 2.87 -13.52 5.11
C VAL A 70 3.62 -13.40 3.80
N VAL A 71 4.47 -12.38 3.62
CA VAL A 71 5.23 -12.22 2.37
C VAL A 71 6.47 -13.11 2.37
N ALA A 72 6.84 -13.60 1.20
CA ALA A 72 8.06 -14.39 1.03
C ALA A 72 9.31 -13.52 1.30
N GLU A 73 10.37 -14.12 1.86
CA GLU A 73 11.66 -13.43 2.04
C GLU A 73 12.27 -13.02 0.69
N GLU A 74 12.14 -13.89 -0.31
CA GLU A 74 12.53 -13.62 -1.69
C GLU A 74 11.34 -13.00 -2.44
N GLN A 75 11.50 -11.74 -2.84
CA GLN A 75 10.52 -11.02 -3.65
C GLN A 75 10.80 -11.23 -5.14
N PRO A 76 9.78 -11.27 -6.01
CA PRO A 76 9.99 -11.40 -7.45
C PRO A 76 10.68 -10.16 -8.02
N ASP A 77 11.62 -10.34 -8.96
CA ASP A 77 12.27 -9.26 -9.72
C ASP A 77 11.37 -8.65 -10.81
N GLU A 78 10.07 -8.99 -10.84
CA GLU A 78 9.18 -8.56 -11.93
C GLU A 78 8.91 -7.06 -11.90
N GLU A 79 9.33 -6.39 -12.97
CA GLU A 79 8.95 -5.00 -13.26
C GLU A 79 7.54 -4.97 -13.84
N ILE A 80 6.59 -4.41 -13.07
CA ILE A 80 5.24 -4.13 -13.56
C ILE A 80 5.30 -2.85 -14.40
N GLU A 81 5.09 -2.96 -15.72
CA GLU A 81 5.04 -1.80 -16.62
C GLU A 81 3.67 -1.09 -16.56
N PRO A 82 3.61 0.19 -16.16
CA PRO A 82 2.37 0.94 -16.19
C PRO A 82 2.03 1.35 -17.64
N LEU A 83 0.89 0.87 -18.15
CA LEU A 83 0.45 1.21 -19.52
C LEU A 83 -0.22 2.59 -19.61
N TYR A 84 -1.02 2.95 -18.62
CA TYR A 84 -1.62 4.29 -18.50
C TYR A 84 -2.04 4.56 -17.05
N HIS A 85 -1.93 5.81 -16.63
CA HIS A 85 -2.51 6.34 -15.40
C HIS A 85 -3.19 7.67 -15.72
N LEU A 86 -4.46 7.83 -15.34
CA LEU A 86 -5.26 9.01 -15.62
C LEU A 86 -6.03 9.41 -14.36
N VAL A 87 -5.94 10.69 -14.00
CA VAL A 87 -6.62 11.28 -12.84
C VAL A 87 -7.61 12.34 -13.32
N ASN A 88 -8.82 12.37 -12.77
CA ASN A 88 -9.82 13.40 -13.07
C ASN A 88 -10.80 13.55 -11.88
N PRO A 89 -10.91 14.74 -11.26
CA PRO A 89 -10.17 15.97 -11.56
C PRO A 89 -8.69 15.85 -11.20
N ASP A 90 -7.84 16.69 -11.79
CA ASP A 90 -6.45 16.87 -11.32
C ASP A 90 -6.46 17.12 -9.81
N ARG A 91 -5.62 16.38 -9.10
CA ARG A 91 -5.34 16.55 -7.67
C ARG A 91 -3.98 17.23 -7.51
N PRO A 92 -3.70 17.85 -6.36
CA PRO A 92 -2.45 18.61 -6.11
C PRO A 92 -1.18 17.83 -6.38
#